data_AF-A0A1F3Z5D8-F1
#
_entry.id   AF-A0A1F3Z5D8-F1
#
_cell.length_a   1.000
_cell.length_b   1.000
_cell.length_c   1.000
_cell.angle_alpha   90.00
_cell.angle_beta   90.00
_cell.angle_gamma   90.00
#
_symmetry.space_group_name_H-M   'P 1'
#
loop_
_entity.id
_entity.type
_entity.pdbx_description
1 polymer ?
#
loop_
_entity_poly.entity_id
_entity_poly.type
_entity_poly.pdbx_seq_one_letter_code
_entity_poly.pdbx_strand_id
1 'polypeptide(L)'
;MSLTQINPLTDDQRDALQELTNIAMGQAGSSLAMLLDAFVDLSVPRIRVVEVVELPATLADLVGKNILVSAVRQSFQGYLRGEAIIIFGEPGSHALADLMGYEGDLGESSQAELLLDVANILSGACLGGMMEQIRNFTETHGPADLSFSMPSIMARDVPAAQIIDPKKVQWTHSLLLEVNFTIKDRNFVAHLTMLMPEDGIEKIRGIVDEFIAAI
;
A
#
# COMPACT_ATOMS: atom_id res chain seq x y z
N MET A 1 6.81 -13.95 -26.70
CA MET A 1 6.53 -13.92 -25.24
C MET A 1 5.44 -14.94 -25.00
N SER A 2 5.73 -16.01 -24.26
CA SER A 2 4.68 -16.93 -23.81
C SER A 2 3.78 -16.13 -22.87
N LEU A 3 2.47 -16.13 -23.11
CA LEU A 3 1.50 -15.59 -22.15
C LEU A 3 1.62 -16.46 -20.90
N THR A 4 2.24 -15.95 -19.84
CA THR A 4 2.17 -16.59 -18.53
C THR A 4 0.70 -16.56 -18.13
N GLN A 5 0.05 -17.72 -18.09
CA GLN A 5 -1.33 -17.82 -17.65
C GLN A 5 -1.34 -17.54 -16.14
N ILE A 6 -1.79 -16.34 -15.75
CA ILE A 6 -1.92 -15.96 -14.34
C ILE A 6 -3.21 -16.55 -13.82
N ASN A 7 -3.11 -17.46 -12.86
CA ASN A 7 -4.27 -17.99 -12.18
C ASN A 7 -4.70 -16.98 -11.10
N PRO A 8 -5.92 -16.43 -11.17
CA PRO A 8 -6.43 -15.58 -10.11
C PRO A 8 -6.49 -16.36 -8.79
N LEU A 9 -6.43 -15.63 -7.67
CA LEU A 9 -6.72 -16.23 -6.36
C LEU A 9 -8.17 -16.75 -6.35
N THR A 10 -8.40 -17.91 -5.73
CA THR A 10 -9.76 -18.39 -5.47
C THR A 10 -10.48 -17.46 -4.49
N ASP A 11 -11.81 -17.57 -4.39
CA ASP A 11 -12.57 -16.79 -3.41
C ASP A 11 -12.08 -17.05 -1.98
N ASP A 12 -11.87 -18.32 -1.61
CA ASP A 12 -11.33 -18.71 -0.30
C ASP A 12 -9.94 -18.10 -0.06
N GLN A 13 -9.06 -18.10 -1.06
CA GLN A 13 -7.73 -17.50 -0.96
C GLN A 13 -7.78 -15.98 -0.80
N ARG A 14 -8.66 -15.31 -1.56
CA ARG A 14 -8.83 -13.86 -1.45
C ARG A 14 -9.37 -13.48 -0.07
N ASP A 15 -10.36 -14.21 0.43
CA ASP A 15 -11.00 -13.92 1.72
C ASP A 15 -10.03 -14.21 2.88
N ALA A 16 -9.27 -15.29 2.81
CA ALA A 16 -8.18 -15.59 3.75
C ALA A 16 -7.08 -14.51 3.75
N LEU A 17 -6.65 -14.05 2.57
CA LEU A 17 -5.67 -12.97 2.47
C LEU A 17 -6.23 -11.64 2.99
N GLN A 18 -7.52 -11.38 2.78
CA GLN A 18 -8.19 -10.21 3.33
C GLN A 18 -8.18 -10.25 4.84
N GLU A 19 -8.50 -11.39 5.45
CA GLU A 19 -8.48 -11.57 6.91
C GLU A 19 -7.07 -11.38 7.48
N LEU A 20 -6.06 -12.06 6.90
CA LEU A 20 -4.66 -11.91 7.31
C LEU A 20 -4.22 -10.44 7.25
N THR A 21 -4.54 -9.77 6.15
CA THR A 21 -4.20 -8.36 5.96
C THR A 21 -4.99 -7.47 6.91
N ASN A 22 -6.26 -7.78 7.20
CA ASN A 22 -7.10 -7.01 8.11
C ASN A 22 -6.57 -7.06 9.54
N ILE A 23 -6.12 -8.24 10.01
CA ILE A 23 -5.44 -8.39 11.31
C ILE A 23 -4.15 -7.56 11.33
N ALA A 24 -3.35 -7.64 10.27
CA ALA A 24 -2.13 -6.85 10.13
C ALA A 24 -2.41 -5.33 10.16
N MET A 25 -3.48 -4.88 9.50
CA MET A 25 -3.89 -3.47 9.52
C MET A 25 -4.32 -3.02 10.92
N GLY A 26 -4.95 -3.88 11.73
CA GLY A 26 -5.24 -3.55 13.13
C GLY A 26 -3.97 -3.24 13.94
N GLN A 27 -2.91 -4.03 13.77
CA GLN A 27 -1.61 -3.80 14.40
C GLN A 27 -0.91 -2.53 13.86
N ALA A 28 -0.94 -2.34 12.53
CA ALA A 28 -0.39 -1.16 11.88
C ALA A 28 -1.09 0.12 12.35
N GLY A 29 -2.43 0.11 12.43
CA GLY A 29 -3.24 1.23 12.92
C GLY A 29 -2.88 1.62 14.35
N SER A 30 -2.71 0.64 15.25
CA SER A 30 -2.25 0.90 16.62
C SER A 30 -0.86 1.53 16.67
N SER A 31 0.07 1.05 15.83
CA SER A 31 1.44 1.58 15.77
C SER A 31 1.47 2.99 15.22
N LEU A 32 0.69 3.25 14.16
CA LEU A 32 0.53 4.56 13.54
C LEU A 32 -0.13 5.55 14.48
N ALA A 33 -1.15 5.14 15.22
CA ALA A 33 -1.83 6.00 16.18
C ALA A 33 -0.91 6.49 17.30
N MET A 34 -0.03 5.61 17.79
CA MET A 34 0.97 5.95 18.80
C MET A 34 2.10 6.83 18.23
N LEU A 35 2.54 6.56 16.99
CA LEU A 35 3.59 7.35 16.35
C LEU A 35 3.12 8.77 16.03
N LEU A 36 1.89 8.90 15.55
CA LEU A 36 1.30 10.15 15.10
C LEU A 36 0.58 10.92 16.22
N ASP A 37 0.45 10.34 17.42
CA ASP A 37 -0.37 10.87 18.52
C ASP A 37 -1.79 11.27 18.06
N ALA A 38 -2.41 10.40 17.26
CA ALA A 38 -3.73 10.64 16.68
C ALA A 38 -4.52 9.34 16.48
N PHE A 39 -5.84 9.46 16.46
CA PHE A 39 -6.71 8.33 16.12
C PHE A 39 -6.66 8.08 14.62
N VAL A 40 -6.01 6.99 14.23
CA VAL A 40 -5.92 6.50 12.85
C VAL A 40 -7.03 5.49 12.60
N ASP A 41 -7.66 5.59 11.42
CA ASP A 41 -8.59 4.58 10.92
C ASP A 41 -8.08 4.02 9.58
N LEU A 42 -8.00 2.69 9.52
CA LEU A 42 -7.57 1.92 8.35
C LEU A 42 -8.76 1.09 7.85
N SER A 43 -9.09 1.24 6.57
CA SER A 43 -10.18 0.45 5.99
C SER A 43 -9.83 -1.04 5.90
N VAL A 44 -10.86 -1.89 5.83
CA VAL A 44 -10.69 -3.29 5.41
C VAL A 44 -9.98 -3.34 4.05
N PRO A 45 -8.91 -4.15 3.92
CA PRO A 45 -8.11 -4.18 2.70
C PRO A 45 -8.90 -4.76 1.53
N ARG A 46 -8.77 -4.13 0.36
CA ARG A 46 -9.34 -4.64 -0.90
C ARG A 46 -8.25 -5.32 -1.70
N ILE A 47 -8.54 -6.53 -2.16
CA ILE A 47 -7.57 -7.39 -2.86
C ILE A 47 -8.11 -7.75 -4.22
N ARG A 48 -7.30 -7.56 -5.25
CA ARG A 48 -7.64 -7.91 -6.64
C ARG A 48 -6.39 -8.17 -7.47
N VAL A 49 -6.48 -9.08 -8.43
CA VAL A 49 -5.50 -9.17 -9.52
C VAL A 49 -5.93 -8.18 -10.59
N VAL A 50 -5.02 -7.31 -11.01
CA VAL A 50 -5.28 -6.29 -12.04
C VAL A 50 -4.34 -6.47 -13.21
N GLU A 51 -4.85 -6.24 -14.41
CA GLU A 51 -3.99 -6.07 -15.58
C GLU A 51 -3.36 -4.68 -15.57
N VAL A 52 -2.12 -4.60 -16.05
CA VAL A 52 -1.36 -3.33 -16.10
C VAL A 52 -2.08 -2.23 -16.87
N VAL A 53 -2.87 -2.60 -17.89
CA VAL A 53 -3.66 -1.67 -18.71
C VAL A 53 -4.86 -1.08 -17.95
N GLU A 54 -5.34 -1.77 -16.91
CA GLU A 54 -6.47 -1.35 -16.07
C GLU A 54 -6.03 -0.50 -14.88
N LEU A 55 -4.73 -0.51 -14.57
CA LEU A 55 -4.19 0.15 -13.39
C LEU A 55 -4.49 1.66 -13.34
N PRO A 56 -4.35 2.45 -14.42
CA PRO A 56 -4.75 3.86 -14.41
C PRO A 56 -6.22 4.09 -14.02
N ALA A 57 -7.13 3.29 -14.59
CA ALA A 57 -8.55 3.39 -14.28
C ALA A 57 -8.83 2.95 -12.84
N THR A 58 -8.18 1.87 -12.40
CA THR A 58 -8.27 1.36 -11.03
C THR A 58 -7.87 2.44 -10.03
N LEU A 59 -6.68 3.05 -10.18
CA LEU A 59 -6.20 4.11 -9.29
C LEU A 59 -7.13 5.33 -9.27
N ALA A 60 -7.70 5.72 -10.41
CA ALA A 60 -8.66 6.81 -10.48
C ALA A 60 -9.97 6.51 -9.73
N ASP A 61 -10.45 5.27 -9.80
CA ASP A 61 -11.63 4.84 -9.07
C ASP A 61 -11.37 4.71 -7.55
N LEU A 62 -10.12 4.45 -7.12
CA LEU A 62 -9.76 4.41 -5.70
C LEU A 62 -9.92 5.78 -5.03
N VAL A 63 -9.38 6.81 -5.68
CA VAL A 63 -9.34 8.16 -5.11
C VAL A 63 -10.62 8.94 -5.41
N GLY A 64 -11.15 8.78 -6.62
CA GLY A 64 -12.23 9.61 -7.14
C GLY A 64 -11.81 10.34 -8.41
N LYS A 65 -12.75 10.40 -9.37
CA LYS A 65 -12.51 11.02 -10.68
C LYS A 65 -12.30 12.52 -10.53
N ASN A 66 -11.29 13.05 -11.24
CA ASN A 66 -10.93 14.48 -11.27
C ASN A 66 -10.35 15.06 -9.97
N ILE A 67 -9.89 14.21 -9.04
CA ILE A 67 -9.12 14.66 -7.88
C ILE A 67 -7.64 14.74 -8.27
N LEU A 68 -7.02 15.89 -8.00
CA LEU A 68 -5.58 16.04 -8.11
C LEU A 68 -4.91 15.43 -6.88
N VAL A 69 -3.84 14.70 -7.13
CA VAL A 69 -3.14 13.93 -6.10
C VAL A 69 -1.64 14.07 -6.22
N SER A 70 -0.98 13.88 -5.08
CA SER A 70 0.44 13.60 -5.01
C SER A 70 0.64 12.12 -4.70
N ALA A 71 1.67 11.51 -5.29
CA ALA A 71 1.96 10.09 -5.12
C ALA A 71 3.42 9.85 -4.76
N VAL A 72 3.65 9.04 -3.74
CA VAL A 72 4.98 8.58 -3.32
C VAL A 72 5.08 7.08 -3.50
N ARG A 73 6.22 6.64 -4.02
CA ARG A 73 6.55 5.22 -4.21
C ARG A 73 7.65 4.78 -3.27
N GLN A 74 7.53 3.57 -2.78
CA GLN A 74 8.60 2.86 -2.09
C GLN A 74 8.61 1.39 -2.51
N SER A 75 9.76 0.91 -3.01
CA SER A 75 9.90 -0.50 -3.35
C SER A 75 10.22 -1.31 -2.10
N PHE A 76 9.66 -2.52 -2.02
CA PHE A 76 10.01 -3.51 -1.00
C PHE A 76 10.49 -4.79 -1.67
N GLN A 77 11.44 -5.47 -1.03
CA GLN A 77 12.04 -6.72 -1.53
C GLN A 77 12.52 -7.60 -0.37
N GLY A 78 12.74 -8.88 -0.65
CA GLY A 78 13.17 -9.87 0.34
C GLY A 78 12.25 -11.07 0.27
N TYR A 79 11.47 -11.31 1.33
CA TYR A 79 10.46 -12.37 1.29
C TYR A 79 9.36 -12.06 0.25
N LEU A 80 8.79 -10.86 0.23
CA LEU A 80 7.94 -10.41 -0.86
C LEU A 80 8.64 -9.31 -1.65
N ARG A 81 8.24 -9.12 -2.91
CA ARG A 81 8.72 -8.03 -3.75
C ARG A 81 7.54 -7.29 -4.36
N GLY A 82 7.65 -5.97 -4.38
CA GLY A 82 6.64 -5.11 -4.99
C GLY A 82 6.93 -3.63 -4.77
N GLU A 83 5.91 -2.83 -5.01
CA GLU A 83 5.93 -1.40 -4.78
C GLU A 83 4.74 -0.99 -3.92
N ALA A 84 5.01 -0.24 -2.86
CA ALA A 84 4.00 0.54 -2.15
C ALA A 84 3.88 1.91 -2.85
N ILE A 85 2.66 2.30 -3.19
CA ILE A 85 2.33 3.62 -3.72
C ILE A 85 1.30 4.23 -2.79
N ILE A 86 1.67 5.38 -2.20
CA ILE A 86 0.84 6.15 -1.29
C ILE A 86 0.35 7.37 -2.05
N ILE A 87 -0.97 7.50 -2.15
CA ILE A 87 -1.65 8.55 -2.91
C ILE A 87 -2.33 9.48 -1.91
N PHE A 88 -1.96 10.75 -1.97
CA PHE A 88 -2.45 11.81 -1.09
C PHE A 88 -3.43 12.70 -1.86
N GLY A 89 -4.66 12.82 -1.36
CA GLY A 89 -5.63 13.80 -1.87
C GLY A 89 -5.38 15.21 -1.32
N GLU A 90 -5.82 16.22 -2.05
CA GLU A 90 -5.71 17.63 -1.66
C GLU A 90 -6.92 18.03 -0.78
N PRO A 91 -6.85 17.76 0.54
CA PRO A 91 -6.19 18.69 1.48
C PRO A 91 -5.25 18.01 2.49
N GLY A 92 -4.82 16.78 2.23
CA GLY A 92 -4.15 15.95 3.22
C GLY A 92 -2.76 16.42 3.67
N SER A 93 -2.03 17.16 2.84
CA SER A 93 -0.68 17.62 3.19
C SER A 93 -0.67 18.57 4.39
N HIS A 94 -1.65 19.47 4.53
CA HIS A 94 -1.71 20.41 5.65
C HIS A 94 -2.06 19.72 6.97
N ALA A 95 -3.02 18.78 6.94
CA ALA A 95 -3.43 18.06 8.14
C ALA A 95 -2.32 17.20 8.75
N LEU A 96 -1.42 16.68 7.91
CA LEU A 96 -0.21 15.94 8.31
C LEU A 96 0.92 16.85 8.78
N ALA A 97 1.07 18.04 8.19
CA ALA A 97 2.12 18.99 8.54
C ALA A 97 2.04 19.33 10.04
N ASP A 98 0.84 19.74 10.47
CA ASP A 98 0.55 20.02 11.88
C ASP A 98 0.84 18.83 12.79
N LEU A 99 0.56 17.61 12.33
CA LEU A 99 0.71 16.38 13.11
C LEU A 99 2.17 15.99 13.30
N MET A 100 2.99 16.26 12.28
CA MET A 100 4.43 16.00 12.31
C MET A 100 5.23 17.18 12.89
N GLY A 101 4.54 18.21 13.41
CA GLY A 101 5.17 19.35 14.06
C GLY A 101 5.77 20.38 13.11
N TYR A 102 5.33 20.38 11.84
CA TYR A 102 5.64 21.47 10.92
C TYR A 102 4.70 22.65 11.20
N GLU A 103 5.28 23.81 11.56
CA GLU A 103 4.52 25.03 11.82
C GLU A 103 4.46 25.93 10.58
N GLY A 104 3.27 26.46 10.28
CA GLY A 104 3.06 27.49 9.26
C GLY A 104 2.80 26.97 7.85
N ASP A 105 2.84 27.88 6.88
CA ASP A 105 2.65 27.56 5.47
C ASP A 105 3.89 26.83 4.95
N LEU A 106 3.76 25.55 4.63
CA LEU A 106 4.89 24.75 4.17
C LEU A 106 5.32 25.19 2.77
N GLY A 107 6.59 25.53 2.62
CA GLY A 107 7.18 25.64 1.29
C GLY A 107 7.17 24.29 0.58
N GLU A 108 7.22 24.29 -0.76
CA GLU A 108 7.14 23.06 -1.57
C GLU A 108 8.12 21.96 -1.15
N SER A 109 9.35 22.32 -0.72
CA SER A 109 10.36 21.35 -0.27
C SER A 109 9.94 20.64 1.01
N SER A 110 9.39 21.37 1.98
CA SER A 110 8.94 20.81 3.25
C SER A 110 7.68 19.97 3.07
N GLN A 111 6.80 20.36 2.15
CA GLN A 111 5.66 19.53 1.77
C GLN A 111 6.12 18.21 1.13
N ALA A 112 7.10 18.26 0.23
CA ALA A 112 7.67 17.06 -0.39
C ALA A 112 8.28 16.10 0.64
N GLU A 113 9.06 16.63 1.59
CA GLU A 113 9.65 15.85 2.70
C GLU A 113 8.57 15.19 3.57
N LEU A 114 7.54 15.94 3.94
CA LEU A 114 6.41 15.42 4.71
C LEU A 114 5.75 14.22 4.01
N LEU A 115 5.49 14.31 2.71
CA LEU A 115 4.90 13.21 1.94
C LEU A 115 5.80 11.97 1.94
N LEU A 116 7.12 12.16 1.83
CA LEU A 116 8.11 11.08 1.86
C LEU A 116 8.15 10.39 3.23
N ASP A 117 8.16 11.16 4.31
CA ASP A 117 8.21 10.63 5.67
C ASP A 117 6.94 9.84 6.01
N VAL A 118 5.77 10.37 5.66
CA VAL A 118 4.50 9.68 5.89
C VAL A 118 4.39 8.43 5.06
N ALA A 119 4.79 8.47 3.79
CA ALA A 119 4.82 7.29 2.94
C ALA A 119 5.74 6.20 3.52
N ASN A 120 6.89 6.57 4.08
CA ASN A 120 7.82 5.64 4.71
C ASN A 120 7.23 5.02 5.98
N ILE A 121 6.60 5.83 6.83
CA ILE A 121 5.93 5.38 8.05
C ILE A 121 4.78 4.43 7.72
N LEU A 122 3.90 4.80 6.79
CA LEU A 122 2.74 3.99 6.38
C LEU A 122 3.17 2.67 5.75
N SER A 123 4.15 2.70 4.84
CA SER A 123 4.67 1.49 4.21
C SER A 123 5.29 0.56 5.25
N GLY A 124 6.12 1.09 6.14
CA GLY A 124 6.79 0.32 7.19
C GLY A 124 5.80 -0.33 8.16
N ALA A 125 4.82 0.42 8.65
CA ALA A 125 3.82 -0.09 9.58
C ALA A 125 2.93 -1.17 8.93
N CYS A 126 2.41 -0.91 7.73
CA CYS A 126 1.47 -1.82 7.06
C CYS A 126 2.18 -3.09 6.57
N LEU A 127 3.32 -2.96 5.87
CA LEU A 127 4.06 -4.13 5.40
C LEU A 127 4.71 -4.88 6.57
N GLY A 128 5.19 -4.18 7.60
CA GLY A 128 5.72 -4.79 8.82
C GLY A 128 4.68 -5.66 9.52
N GLY A 129 3.46 -5.13 9.74
CA GLY A 129 2.35 -5.88 10.31
C GLY A 129 1.95 -7.09 9.47
N MET A 130 1.92 -6.95 8.13
CA MET A 130 1.64 -8.07 7.24
C MET A 130 2.70 -9.17 7.37
N MET A 131 3.99 -8.80 7.40
CA MET A 131 5.07 -9.77 7.55
C MET A 131 5.06 -10.46 8.91
N GLU A 132 4.66 -9.76 9.98
CA GLU A 132 4.47 -10.36 11.30
C GLU A 132 3.35 -11.41 11.27
N GLN A 133 2.21 -11.09 10.66
CA GLN A 133 1.11 -12.05 10.52
C GLN A 133 1.55 -13.26 9.69
N ILE A 134 2.19 -13.06 8.55
CA ILE A 134 2.73 -14.17 7.73
C ILE A 134 3.65 -15.05 8.58
N ARG A 135 4.59 -14.46 9.33
CA ARG A 135 5.52 -15.20 10.20
C ARG A 135 4.83 -16.02 11.28
N ASN A 136 3.72 -15.53 11.82
CA ASN A 136 2.98 -16.24 12.87
C ASN A 136 2.26 -17.49 12.36
N PHE A 137 1.95 -17.55 11.06
CA PHE A 137 1.18 -18.64 10.45
C PHE A 137 1.99 -19.56 9.55
N THR A 138 3.11 -19.11 8.98
CA THR A 138 3.98 -19.97 8.16
C THR A 138 4.91 -20.79 9.06
N GLU A 139 4.84 -22.13 8.97
CA GLU A 139 5.72 -23.04 9.73
C GLU A 139 7.21 -22.83 9.38
N THR A 140 7.48 -22.24 8.21
CA THR A 140 8.82 -21.85 7.78
C THR A 140 9.28 -20.61 8.55
N HIS A 141 10.06 -20.83 9.61
CA HIS A 141 10.81 -19.82 10.38
C HIS A 141 11.94 -19.16 9.55
N GLY A 142 11.76 -18.97 8.24
CA GLY A 142 12.69 -18.26 7.39
C GLY A 142 12.68 -16.76 7.70
N PRO A 143 13.71 -16.02 7.28
CA PRO A 143 13.71 -14.57 7.41
C PRO A 143 12.59 -14.00 6.52
N ALA A 144 11.45 -13.74 7.16
CA ALA A 144 10.34 -12.96 6.62
C ALA A 144 10.73 -11.45 6.64
N ASP A 145 11.95 -11.17 6.21
CA ASP A 145 12.53 -9.85 6.28
C ASP A 145 12.23 -9.13 4.97
N LEU A 146 11.81 -7.89 5.10
CA LEU A 146 11.68 -6.96 4.00
C LEU A 146 12.74 -5.89 4.15
N SER A 147 13.32 -5.53 3.01
CA SER A 147 14.10 -4.31 2.87
C SER A 147 13.34 -3.34 1.98
N PHE A 148 13.41 -2.06 2.34
CA PHE A 148 12.70 -0.98 1.67
C PHE A 148 13.71 -0.08 0.96
N SER A 149 13.34 0.41 -0.22
CA SER A 149 14.06 1.52 -0.85
C SER A 149 13.79 2.81 -0.08
N MET A 150 14.56 3.86 -0.39
CA MET A 150 14.11 5.21 -0.02
C MET A 150 12.80 5.53 -0.76
N PRO A 151 11.86 6.24 -0.12
CA PRO A 151 10.67 6.73 -0.80
C PRO A 151 11.05 7.76 -1.87
N SER A 152 10.25 7.85 -2.93
CA SER A 152 10.44 8.82 -4.01
C SER A 152 9.10 9.36 -4.50
N ILE A 153 9.00 10.66 -4.74
CA ILE A 153 7.81 11.27 -5.34
C ILE A 153 7.68 10.81 -6.80
N MET A 154 6.54 10.22 -7.16
CA MET A 154 6.20 9.84 -8.53
C MET A 154 5.56 10.99 -9.31
N ALA A 155 4.64 11.68 -8.65
CA ALA A 155 3.82 12.72 -9.26
C ALA A 155 3.31 13.69 -8.19
N ARG A 156 3.02 14.93 -8.61
CA ARG A 156 2.40 15.97 -7.80
C ARG A 156 1.34 16.67 -8.64
N ASP A 157 0.20 16.95 -8.02
CA ASP A 157 -0.90 17.73 -8.60
C ASP A 157 -1.37 17.19 -9.96
N VAL A 158 -1.42 15.86 -10.08
CA VAL A 158 -1.91 15.17 -11.28
C VAL A 158 -3.19 14.40 -10.99
N PRO A 159 -4.04 14.12 -11.99
CA PRO A 159 -5.11 13.14 -11.85
C PRO A 159 -4.54 11.75 -11.51
N ALA A 160 -5.21 11.00 -10.63
CA ALA A 160 -4.73 9.67 -10.21
C ALA A 160 -4.49 8.68 -11.37
N ALA A 161 -5.26 8.78 -12.46
CA ALA A 161 -5.03 7.98 -13.68
C ALA A 161 -3.68 8.24 -14.37
N GLN A 162 -2.97 9.31 -14.02
CA GLN A 162 -1.70 9.69 -14.62
C GLN A 162 -0.48 9.33 -13.75
N ILE A 163 -0.69 8.75 -12.55
CA ILE A 163 0.41 8.35 -11.66
C ILE A 163 1.31 7.30 -12.33
N ILE A 164 0.69 6.33 -13.02
CA ILE A 164 1.40 5.21 -13.65
C ILE A 164 1.12 5.23 -15.15
N ASP A 165 2.20 5.15 -15.94
CA ASP A 165 2.14 4.88 -17.37
C ASP A 165 2.29 3.37 -17.60
N PRO A 166 1.21 2.65 -18.00
CA PRO A 166 1.26 1.21 -18.23
C PRO A 166 2.34 0.76 -19.22
N LYS A 167 2.76 1.65 -20.13
CA LYS A 167 3.79 1.35 -21.13
C LYS A 167 5.20 1.29 -20.55
N LYS A 168 5.41 1.86 -19.36
CA LYS A 168 6.71 1.86 -18.66
C LYS A 168 6.84 0.73 -17.65
N VAL A 169 5.77 -0.01 -17.42
CA VAL A 169 5.70 -1.13 -16.49
C VAL A 169 6.14 -2.41 -17.22
N GLN A 170 6.93 -3.24 -16.54
CA GLN A 170 7.54 -4.44 -17.14
C GLN A 170 6.75 -5.74 -16.89
N TRP A 171 5.76 -5.69 -16.01
CA TRP A 171 4.84 -6.78 -15.69
C TRP A 171 3.49 -6.56 -16.37
N THR A 172 2.76 -7.64 -16.57
CA THR A 172 1.44 -7.67 -17.23
C THR A 172 0.30 -7.67 -16.22
N HIS A 173 0.49 -8.33 -15.08
CA HIS A 173 -0.48 -8.42 -14.00
C HIS A 173 0.17 -8.10 -12.66
N SER A 174 -0.63 -7.62 -11.73
CA SER A 174 -0.21 -7.44 -10.34
C SER A 174 -1.34 -7.78 -9.38
N LEU A 175 -0.99 -8.37 -8.24
CA LEU A 175 -1.85 -8.35 -7.07
C LEU A 175 -1.82 -6.94 -6.50
N LEU A 176 -2.97 -6.27 -6.56
CA LEU A 176 -3.23 -5.00 -5.92
C LEU A 176 -3.90 -5.25 -4.57
N LEU A 177 -3.26 -4.75 -3.53
CA LEU A 177 -3.82 -4.61 -2.18
C LEU A 177 -3.97 -3.12 -1.89
N GLU A 178 -5.18 -2.72 -1.49
CA GLU A 178 -5.54 -1.33 -1.23
C GLU A 178 -6.04 -1.16 0.20
N VAL A 179 -5.53 -0.13 0.89
CA VAL A 179 -5.99 0.29 2.22
C VAL A 179 -6.15 1.81 2.23
N ASN A 180 -7.28 2.29 2.71
CA ASN A 180 -7.49 3.72 2.95
C ASN A 180 -7.07 4.05 4.38
N PHE A 181 -6.24 5.06 4.53
CA PHE A 181 -5.82 5.61 5.79
C PHE A 181 -6.49 6.97 5.98
N THR A 182 -7.10 7.16 7.15
CA THR A 182 -7.67 8.44 7.55
C THR A 182 -7.28 8.77 8.99
N ILE A 183 -7.28 10.06 9.32
CA ILE A 183 -7.05 10.53 10.69
C ILE A 183 -8.34 11.14 11.19
N LYS A 184 -8.86 10.60 12.30
CA LYS A 184 -10.10 11.09 12.90
C LYS A 184 -9.96 12.56 13.27
N ASP A 185 -11.04 13.30 13.07
CA ASP A 185 -11.14 14.74 13.38
C ASP A 185 -10.17 15.61 12.56
N ARG A 186 -9.59 15.07 11.48
CA ARG A 186 -8.79 15.80 10.50
C ARG A 186 -9.30 15.52 9.09
N ASN A 187 -9.15 16.49 8.20
CA ASN A 187 -9.47 16.31 6.78
C ASN A 187 -8.29 15.64 6.05
N PHE A 188 -7.97 14.41 6.46
CA PHE A 188 -6.85 13.64 5.92
C PHE A 188 -7.31 12.31 5.35
N VAL A 189 -6.99 12.07 4.07
CA VAL A 189 -7.17 10.78 3.41
C VAL A 189 -5.93 10.46 2.59
N ALA A 190 -5.38 9.27 2.79
CA ALA A 190 -4.37 8.69 1.93
C ALA A 190 -4.80 7.28 1.51
N HIS A 191 -4.47 6.91 0.28
CA HIS A 191 -4.66 5.58 -0.24
C HIS A 191 -3.31 4.89 -0.31
N LEU A 192 -3.12 3.84 0.48
CA LEU A 192 -1.98 2.94 0.38
C LEU A 192 -2.35 1.83 -0.60
N THR A 193 -1.55 1.69 -1.65
CA THR A 193 -1.64 0.59 -2.60
C THR A 193 -0.35 -0.20 -2.61
N MET A 194 -0.43 -1.52 -2.59
CA MET A 194 0.71 -2.41 -2.75
C MET A 194 0.51 -3.18 -4.06
N LEU A 195 1.50 -3.08 -4.92
CA LEU A 195 1.56 -3.77 -6.21
C LEU A 195 2.62 -4.85 -6.15
N MET A 196 2.20 -6.10 -6.17
CA MET A 196 3.08 -7.27 -6.28
C MET A 196 2.97 -7.86 -7.68
N PRO A 197 4.05 -7.91 -8.48
CA PRO A 197 4.04 -8.53 -9.80
C PRO A 197 3.75 -10.04 -9.73
N GLU A 198 3.73 -10.69 -10.89
CA GLU A 198 3.24 -12.07 -11.05
C GLU A 198 3.94 -13.09 -10.14
N ASP A 199 5.24 -12.93 -9.87
CA ASP A 199 6.00 -13.76 -8.94
C ASP A 199 5.51 -13.63 -7.48
N GLY A 200 5.09 -12.43 -7.09
CA GLY A 200 4.47 -12.16 -5.81
C GLY A 200 3.10 -12.82 -5.65
N ILE A 201 2.31 -12.92 -6.73
CA ILE A 201 0.99 -13.58 -6.72
C ILE A 201 1.14 -15.06 -6.35
N GLU A 202 2.07 -15.75 -7.00
CA GLU A 202 2.35 -17.16 -6.74
C GLU A 202 2.82 -17.40 -5.29
N LYS A 203 3.68 -16.50 -4.80
CA LYS A 203 4.18 -16.57 -3.42
C LYS A 203 3.09 -16.33 -2.38
N ILE A 204 2.25 -15.33 -2.60
CA ILE A 204 1.09 -15.05 -1.75
C ILE A 204 0.12 -16.23 -1.74
N ARG A 205 -0.11 -16.89 -2.88
CA ARG A 205 -0.95 -18.08 -2.94
C ARG A 205 -0.47 -19.17 -1.99
N GLY A 206 0.82 -19.49 -2.02
CA GLY A 206 1.41 -20.48 -1.10
C GLY A 206 1.23 -20.11 0.37
N ILE A 207 1.46 -18.85 0.73
CA ILE A 207 1.29 -18.35 2.10
C ILE A 207 -0.16 -18.49 2.57
N VAL A 208 -1.10 -18.15 1.68
CA VAL A 208 -2.53 -18.22 1.99
C VAL A 208 -3.01 -19.65 2.07
N ASP A 209 -2.51 -20.56 1.24
CA ASP A 209 -2.84 -21.99 1.32
C ASP A 209 -2.36 -22.60 2.66
N GLU A 210 -1.18 -22.20 3.15
CA GLU A 210 -0.71 -22.57 4.50
C GLU A 210 -1.62 -21.99 5.59
N PHE A 211 -2.03 -20.73 5.47
CA PHE A 211 -2.95 -20.10 6.43
C PHE A 211 -4.31 -20.80 6.48
N ILE A 212 -4.89 -21.13 5.32
CA ILE A 212 -6.17 -21.87 5.23
C ILE A 212 -6.04 -23.26 5.85
N ALA A 213 -4.89 -23.93 5.70
CA ALA A 213 -4.66 -25.24 6.30
C ALA A 213 -4.49 -25.19 7.83
N ALA A 214 -4.18 -24.03 8.40
CA ALA A 214 -3.94 -23.83 9.83
C ALA A 214 -5.21 -23.46 10.63
N ILE A 215 -6.30 -23.08 9.96
CA ILE A 215 -7.60 -22.72 10.56
C ILE A 215 -8.63 -23.86 10.50
#